data_AF-A0A7C3IJT3-F1
#
_entry.id   AF-A0A7C3IJT3-F1
#
_cell.length_a   1.000
_cell.length_b   1.000
_cell.length_c   1.000
_cell.angle_alpha   90.00
_cell.angle_beta   90.00
_cell.angle_gamma   90.00
#
_symmetry.space_group_name_H-M   'P 1'
#
loop_
_entity.id
_entity.type
_entity.pdbx_description
1 polymer ?
#
loop_
_entity_poly.entity_id
_entity_poly.type
_entity_poly.pdbx_seq_one_letter_code
_entity_poly.pdbx_strand_id
1 'polypeptide(L)'
;MYTAPPKSQLFLILLTFFSISAIFPNDTADIRSVIVTTAKRYVGVPYMYGAASPSAFDCSGFIGYVYREAADIRVPRSSRQIWLIGLPIPLAKAQPGDILVFDTSGGFPSHVALLIDKSQMIHAVSQGPRTGVMISPLNDSYFGPRLIGVRSFIADMSVKRTETEKPNSEPVKNEIPIDTISFTITNEPVIYTDKIPAQVGSGVQFVVSNGTGKDGTFEILFYKMDLDPAKAKTIRQDRITIKAGDSIELDPIILTETGQYKLILKTSSNLKRVERVWKVVSSK
;
A
#
# COMPACT_ATOMS: atom_id res chain seq x y z
N MET A 1 58.06 54.52 -60.58
CA MET A 1 57.08 54.93 -59.55
C MET A 1 56.51 53.66 -58.93
N TYR A 2 57.03 53.28 -57.76
CA TYR A 2 56.59 52.10 -57.01
C TYR A 2 55.76 52.59 -55.83
N THR A 3 54.48 52.21 -55.82
CA THR A 3 53.50 52.59 -54.80
C THR A 3 53.66 51.72 -53.55
N ALA A 4 53.88 52.36 -52.40
CA ALA A 4 53.87 51.69 -51.10
C ALA A 4 52.43 51.23 -50.72
N PRO A 5 52.27 50.12 -49.97
CA PRO A 5 50.95 49.59 -49.62
C PRO A 5 50.30 50.37 -48.46
N PRO A 6 48.96 50.31 -48.30
CA PRO A 6 48.26 50.98 -47.22
C PRO A 6 48.37 50.19 -45.91
N LYS A 7 48.38 50.92 -44.79
CA LYS A 7 48.44 50.42 -43.42
C LYS A 7 47.21 49.56 -43.09
N SER A 8 47.44 48.32 -42.67
CA SER A 8 46.41 47.42 -42.14
C SER A 8 45.88 47.92 -40.80
N GLN A 9 44.59 48.26 -40.72
CA GLN A 9 43.90 48.40 -39.44
C GLN A 9 43.49 47.01 -38.96
N LEU A 10 44.06 46.58 -37.84
CA LEU A 10 43.75 45.34 -37.15
C LEU A 10 42.43 45.54 -36.38
N PHE A 11 41.31 45.04 -36.91
CA PHE A 11 40.05 45.00 -36.18
C PHE A 11 40.03 43.76 -35.27
N LEU A 12 40.25 43.96 -33.97
CA LEU A 12 40.14 42.90 -32.97
C LEU A 12 38.65 42.68 -32.67
N ILE A 13 38.03 41.70 -33.33
CA ILE A 13 36.66 41.27 -33.02
C ILE A 13 36.72 40.42 -31.74
N LEU A 14 36.40 41.04 -30.61
CA LEU A 14 36.19 40.33 -29.35
C LEU A 14 34.85 39.59 -29.43
N LEU A 15 34.88 38.34 -29.87
CA LEU A 15 33.74 37.42 -29.83
C LEU A 15 33.42 37.10 -28.36
N THR A 16 32.59 37.94 -27.74
CA THR A 16 31.95 37.61 -26.47
C THR A 16 30.99 36.46 -26.72
N PHE A 17 31.42 35.24 -26.38
CA PHE A 17 30.50 34.12 -26.23
C PHE A 17 29.58 34.47 -25.06
N PHE A 18 28.44 35.08 -25.36
CA PHE A 18 27.34 35.17 -24.41
C PHE A 18 26.77 33.76 -24.30
N SER A 19 27.35 32.96 -23.41
CA SER A 19 26.79 31.66 -23.05
C SER A 19 25.42 31.92 -22.43
N ILE A 20 24.37 31.81 -23.25
CA ILE A 20 23.02 31.67 -22.75
C ILE A 20 22.99 30.32 -22.05
N SER A 21 23.28 30.32 -20.75
CA SER A 21 22.89 29.23 -19.88
C SER A 21 21.37 29.19 -19.94
N ALA A 22 20.83 28.26 -20.73
CA ALA A 22 19.42 27.92 -20.66
C ALA A 22 19.16 27.48 -19.21
N ILE A 23 18.56 28.36 -18.42
CA ILE A 23 17.96 27.99 -17.14
C ILE A 23 16.75 27.15 -17.51
N PHE A 24 16.95 25.85 -17.66
CA PHE A 24 15.84 24.91 -17.62
C PHE A 24 15.34 24.94 -16.17
N PRO A 25 14.14 25.45 -15.87
CA PRO A 25 13.57 25.20 -14.56
C PRO A 25 13.49 23.68 -14.40
N ASN A 26 14.23 23.13 -13.44
CA ASN A 26 14.06 21.76 -12.97
C ASN A 26 12.72 21.70 -12.23
N ASP A 27 11.62 21.81 -12.96
CA ASP A 27 10.26 21.66 -12.46
C ASP A 27 9.91 20.16 -12.40
N THR A 28 10.77 19.37 -11.75
CA THR A 28 10.31 18.09 -11.22
C THR A 28 9.38 18.44 -10.07
N ALA A 29 8.08 18.51 -10.37
CA ALA A 29 7.06 18.74 -9.35
C ALA A 29 7.32 17.80 -8.17
N ASP A 30 7.38 18.38 -6.96
CA ASP A 30 7.55 17.60 -5.73
C ASP A 30 6.49 16.49 -5.69
N ILE A 31 6.93 15.24 -5.62
CA ILE A 31 6.08 14.05 -5.67
C ILE A 31 4.95 14.11 -4.64
N ARG A 32 5.21 14.71 -3.48
CA ARG A 32 4.21 14.95 -2.43
C ARG A 32 3.10 15.88 -2.91
N SER A 33 3.48 16.97 -3.58
CA SER A 33 2.54 17.92 -4.20
C SER A 33 1.70 17.26 -5.30
N VAL A 34 2.31 16.40 -6.13
CA VAL A 34 1.58 15.66 -7.18
C VAL A 34 0.57 14.68 -6.58
N ILE A 35 0.95 13.96 -5.52
CA ILE A 35 0.07 13.05 -4.77
C ILE A 35 -1.12 13.82 -4.19
N VAL A 36 -0.87 14.93 -3.50
CA VAL A 36 -1.93 15.76 -2.89
C VAL A 36 -2.86 16.35 -3.95
N THR A 37 -2.31 16.87 -5.04
CA THR A 37 -3.10 17.44 -6.14
C THR A 37 -3.95 16.38 -6.82
N THR A 38 -3.42 15.18 -7.00
CA THR A 38 -4.16 14.03 -7.53
C THR A 38 -5.30 13.62 -6.60
N ALA A 39 -5.04 13.54 -5.29
CA ALA A 39 -6.07 13.22 -4.30
C ALA A 39 -7.27 14.17 -4.38
N LYS A 40 -6.99 15.48 -4.50
CA LYS A 40 -8.02 16.53 -4.54
C LYS A 40 -8.96 16.41 -5.75
N ARG A 41 -8.55 15.80 -6.86
CA ARG A 41 -9.41 15.58 -8.04
C ARG A 41 -10.59 14.65 -7.78
N TYR A 42 -10.50 13.82 -6.74
CA TYR A 42 -11.50 12.81 -6.43
C TYR A 42 -12.47 13.21 -5.32
N VAL A 43 -12.41 14.44 -4.80
CA VAL A 43 -13.39 14.93 -3.81
C VAL A 43 -14.81 14.79 -4.36
N GLY A 44 -15.69 14.19 -3.56
CA GLY A 44 -17.08 13.90 -3.92
C GLY A 44 -17.32 12.50 -4.49
N VAL A 45 -16.27 11.74 -4.85
CA VAL A 45 -16.45 10.35 -5.32
C VAL A 45 -17.08 9.49 -4.21
N PRO A 46 -18.12 8.69 -4.50
CA PRO A 46 -18.82 7.90 -3.50
C PRO A 46 -17.93 6.89 -2.76
N TYR A 47 -18.30 6.60 -1.51
CA TYR A 47 -17.69 5.50 -0.77
C TYR A 47 -18.33 4.18 -1.15
N MET A 48 -17.51 3.15 -1.40
CA MET A 48 -17.96 1.76 -1.49
C MET A 48 -16.87 0.84 -0.94
N TYR A 49 -17.23 -0.03 -0.01
CA TYR A 49 -16.29 -0.99 0.58
C TYR A 49 -15.65 -1.88 -0.49
N GLY A 50 -14.33 -2.07 -0.44
CA GLY A 50 -13.57 -2.85 -1.42
C GLY A 50 -13.25 -2.10 -2.73
N ALA A 51 -13.78 -0.89 -2.93
CA ALA A 51 -13.62 -0.18 -4.20
C ALA A 51 -12.29 0.58 -4.31
N ALA A 52 -11.69 0.58 -5.50
CA ALA A 52 -10.42 1.28 -5.82
C ALA A 52 -10.43 1.90 -7.22
N SER A 53 -11.52 2.56 -7.60
CA SER A 53 -11.64 3.19 -8.92
C SER A 53 -12.32 4.57 -8.84
N PRO A 54 -12.18 5.44 -9.86
CA PRO A 54 -12.83 6.75 -9.87
C PRO A 54 -14.36 6.73 -9.75
N SER A 55 -15.00 5.57 -9.97
CA SER A 55 -16.45 5.42 -9.77
C SER A 55 -16.85 5.31 -8.30
N ALA A 56 -15.99 4.74 -7.46
CA ALA A 56 -16.17 4.63 -6.01
C ALA A 56 -14.87 4.16 -5.33
N PHE A 57 -14.67 4.60 -4.08
CA PHE A 57 -13.50 4.22 -3.29
C PHE A 57 -13.87 3.74 -1.88
N ASP A 58 -13.13 2.77 -1.34
CA ASP A 58 -12.93 2.65 0.10
C ASP A 58 -11.71 3.48 0.56
N CYS A 59 -11.44 3.51 1.87
CA CYS A 59 -10.39 4.39 2.40
C CYS A 59 -8.98 4.03 1.87
N SER A 60 -8.58 2.76 1.91
CA SER A 60 -7.25 2.32 1.45
C SER A 60 -7.16 2.20 -0.07
N GLY A 61 -8.26 1.92 -0.76
CA GLY A 61 -8.39 1.90 -2.20
C GLY A 61 -8.26 3.28 -2.81
N PHE A 62 -8.80 4.32 -2.15
CA PHE A 62 -8.54 5.71 -2.50
C PHE A 62 -7.04 6.03 -2.43
N ILE A 63 -6.39 5.71 -1.30
CA ILE A 63 -4.96 5.95 -1.12
C ILE A 63 -4.12 5.23 -2.18
N GLY A 64 -4.32 3.92 -2.35
CA GLY A 64 -3.55 3.13 -3.31
C GLY A 64 -3.78 3.58 -4.76
N TYR A 65 -4.98 4.03 -5.11
CA TYR A 65 -5.26 4.59 -6.42
C TYR A 65 -4.53 5.92 -6.64
N VAL A 66 -4.60 6.85 -5.68
CA VAL A 66 -3.93 8.16 -5.76
C VAL A 66 -2.42 8.01 -5.89
N TYR A 67 -1.77 7.17 -5.08
CA TYR A 67 -0.32 6.95 -5.16
C TYR A 67 0.11 6.35 -6.49
N ARG A 68 -0.67 5.39 -7.00
CA ARG A 68 -0.39 4.76 -8.30
C ARG A 68 -0.54 5.76 -9.44
N GLU A 69 -1.61 6.55 -9.47
CA GLU A 69 -1.83 7.52 -10.54
C GLU A 69 -0.81 8.68 -10.49
N ALA A 70 -0.50 9.17 -9.30
CA ALA A 70 0.38 10.33 -9.12
C ALA A 70 1.85 10.00 -9.37
N ALA A 71 2.28 8.80 -9.00
CA ALA A 71 3.71 8.50 -8.81
C ALA A 71 4.12 7.06 -9.15
N ASP A 72 3.19 6.21 -9.63
CA ASP A 72 3.40 4.77 -9.83
C ASP A 72 3.89 4.04 -8.56
N ILE A 73 3.57 4.58 -7.38
CA ILE A 73 3.91 3.97 -6.09
C ILE A 73 2.82 2.98 -5.71
N ARG A 74 3.21 1.75 -5.41
CA ARG A 74 2.29 0.71 -4.92
C ARG A 74 2.16 0.81 -3.41
N VAL A 75 0.96 1.14 -2.96
CA VAL A 75 0.58 1.09 -1.54
C VAL A 75 -0.26 -0.17 -1.30
N PRO A 76 -0.06 -0.88 -0.18
CA PRO A 76 -0.86 -2.05 0.17
C PRO A 76 -2.36 -1.76 0.25
N ARG A 77 -3.17 -2.78 0.00
CA ARG A 77 -4.58 -2.57 -0.30
C ARG A 77 -5.48 -2.37 0.93
N SER A 78 -4.97 -2.69 2.12
CA SER A 78 -5.66 -2.54 3.41
C SER A 78 -4.96 -1.55 4.35
N SER A 79 -5.74 -0.86 5.21
CA SER A 79 -5.23 0.01 6.28
C SER A 79 -4.24 -0.71 7.21
N ARG A 80 -4.45 -2.02 7.44
CA ARG A 80 -3.59 -2.87 8.28
C ARG A 80 -2.24 -3.12 7.65
N GLN A 81 -2.19 -3.42 6.35
CA GLN A 81 -0.91 -3.58 5.65
C GLN A 81 -0.16 -2.25 5.52
N ILE A 82 -0.88 -1.15 5.28
CA ILE A 82 -0.30 0.21 5.29
C ILE A 82 0.38 0.49 6.63
N TRP A 83 -0.30 0.17 7.73
CA TRP A 83 0.25 0.31 9.09
C TRP A 83 1.50 -0.54 9.33
N LEU A 84 1.52 -1.77 8.81
CA LEU A 84 2.61 -2.72 9.04
C LEU A 84 3.85 -2.43 8.19
N ILE A 85 3.66 -2.04 6.93
CA ILE A 85 4.73 -1.94 5.92
C ILE A 85 5.28 -0.52 5.80
N GLY A 86 4.42 0.50 5.94
CA GLY A 86 4.85 1.87 5.75
C GLY A 86 5.90 2.32 6.75
N LEU A 87 6.78 3.24 6.35
CA LEU A 87 7.79 3.79 7.25
C LEU A 87 7.10 4.62 8.35
N PRO A 88 7.25 4.29 9.64
CA PRO A 88 6.64 5.07 10.71
C PRO A 88 7.26 6.47 10.79
N ILE A 89 6.41 7.51 10.71
CA ILE A 89 6.82 8.91 10.83
C ILE A 89 6.24 9.48 12.13
N PRO A 90 7.03 10.16 12.98
CA PRO A 90 6.47 10.93 14.09
C PRO A 90 5.53 12.02 13.55
N LEU A 91 4.35 12.19 14.15
CA LEU A 91 3.34 13.16 13.66
C LEU A 91 3.92 14.58 13.48
N ALA A 92 4.82 15.01 14.36
CA ALA A 92 5.50 16.31 14.26
C ALA A 92 6.40 16.47 13.01
N LYS A 93 6.81 15.36 12.40
CA LYS A 93 7.61 15.29 11.17
C LYS A 93 6.79 14.92 9.94
N ALA A 94 5.48 14.65 10.10
CA ALA A 94 4.61 14.28 9.00
C ALA A 94 4.51 15.40 7.97
N GLN A 95 4.54 15.02 6.70
CA GLN A 95 4.48 15.92 5.56
C GLN A 95 3.28 15.60 4.67
N PRO A 96 2.76 16.58 3.90
CA PRO A 96 1.77 16.30 2.88
C PRO A 96 2.20 15.12 1.99
N GLY A 97 1.25 14.25 1.67
CA GLY A 97 1.55 12.99 0.98
C GLY A 97 2.00 11.86 1.90
N ASP A 98 2.02 12.01 3.22
CA ASP A 98 2.09 10.88 4.16
C ASP A 98 0.68 10.34 4.46
N ILE A 99 0.59 9.07 4.89
CA ILE A 99 -0.68 8.40 5.21
C ILE A 99 -0.89 8.41 6.72
N LEU A 100 -2.02 8.94 7.14
CA LEU A 100 -2.53 8.89 8.50
C LEU A 100 -3.32 7.59 8.68
N VAL A 101 -3.09 6.92 9.80
CA VAL A 101 -3.74 5.65 10.13
C VAL A 101 -4.57 5.82 11.40
N PHE A 102 -5.81 5.33 11.37
CA PHE A 102 -6.79 5.50 12.44
C PHE A 102 -7.35 4.16 12.93
N ASP A 103 -7.74 4.14 14.20
CA ASP A 103 -8.54 3.09 14.82
C ASP A 103 -9.99 3.57 15.01
N THR A 104 -10.82 3.33 14.01
CA THR A 104 -12.26 3.64 14.00
C THR A 104 -13.15 2.47 14.39
N SER A 105 -12.57 1.27 14.53
CA SER A 105 -13.31 0.02 14.79
C SER A 105 -12.98 -0.65 16.12
N GLY A 106 -12.01 -0.13 16.89
CA GLY A 106 -11.67 -0.60 18.22
C GLY A 106 -10.60 -1.69 18.21
N GLY A 107 -9.35 -1.30 18.40
CA GLY A 107 -8.20 -2.17 18.65
C GLY A 107 -7.29 -2.46 17.45
N PHE A 108 -7.56 -1.89 16.28
CA PHE A 108 -6.72 -2.14 15.09
C PHE A 108 -6.84 -1.05 13.99
N PRO A 109 -5.83 -0.91 13.10
CA PRO A 109 -5.88 -0.02 11.94
C PRO A 109 -7.10 -0.30 11.05
N SER A 110 -8.07 0.59 11.04
CA SER A 110 -9.38 0.39 10.41
C SER A 110 -9.78 1.51 9.44
N HIS A 111 -9.07 2.63 9.45
CA HIS A 111 -9.25 3.71 8.49
C HIS A 111 -7.92 4.37 8.14
N VAL A 112 -7.84 4.95 6.95
CA VAL A 112 -6.67 5.72 6.49
C VAL A 112 -7.08 7.01 5.80
N ALA A 113 -6.21 8.01 5.89
CA ALA A 113 -6.35 9.29 5.20
C ALA A 113 -4.99 9.76 4.66
N LEU A 114 -5.01 10.57 3.62
CA LEU A 114 -3.81 11.23 3.11
C LEU A 114 -3.68 12.59 3.79
N LEU A 115 -2.53 12.87 4.39
CA LEU A 115 -2.20 14.20 4.90
C LEU A 115 -2.03 15.16 3.71
N ILE A 116 -2.76 16.27 3.68
CA ILE A 116 -2.67 17.24 2.56
C ILE A 116 -2.05 18.58 2.97
N ASP A 117 -2.07 18.89 4.27
CA ASP A 117 -1.33 19.97 4.93
C ASP A 117 -1.23 19.69 6.44
N LYS A 118 -0.66 20.61 7.22
CA LYS A 118 -0.46 20.42 8.67
C LYS A 118 -1.74 20.33 9.51
N SER A 119 -2.90 20.62 8.92
CA SER A 119 -4.19 20.76 9.61
C SER A 119 -5.33 19.99 8.93
N GLN A 120 -5.14 19.49 7.71
CA GLN A 120 -6.16 18.81 6.93
C GLN A 120 -5.70 17.47 6.37
N MET A 121 -6.68 16.59 6.18
CA MET A 121 -6.54 15.30 5.53
C MET A 121 -7.64 15.10 4.48
N ILE A 122 -7.37 14.24 3.51
CA ILE A 122 -8.36 13.77 2.54
C ILE A 122 -8.52 12.24 2.65
N HIS A 123 -9.77 11.77 2.65
CA HIS A 123 -10.10 10.36 2.81
C HIS A 123 -11.47 10.00 2.22
N ALA A 124 -11.73 8.72 1.98
CA ALA A 124 -13.04 8.21 1.62
C ALA A 124 -13.80 7.72 2.86
N VAL A 125 -14.91 8.36 3.21
CA VAL A 125 -15.66 8.11 4.46
C VAL A 125 -16.95 7.34 4.18
N SER A 126 -17.17 6.26 4.95
CA SER A 126 -18.33 5.37 4.79
C SER A 126 -19.62 5.88 5.41
N GLN A 127 -19.53 6.63 6.52
CA GLN A 127 -20.67 7.00 7.35
C GLN A 127 -20.45 8.37 8.01
N GLY A 128 -21.54 9.08 8.26
CA GLY A 128 -21.54 10.39 8.90
C GLY A 128 -22.46 11.39 8.19
N PRO A 129 -22.45 12.67 8.59
CA PRO A 129 -23.22 13.71 7.94
C PRO A 129 -22.76 14.00 6.49
N ARG A 130 -21.55 13.55 6.15
CA ARG A 130 -20.99 13.55 4.80
C ARG A 130 -20.27 12.22 4.56
N THR A 131 -20.35 11.71 3.35
CA THR A 131 -19.75 10.44 2.92
C THR A 131 -19.04 10.62 1.58
N GLY A 132 -18.26 9.61 1.18
CA GLY A 132 -17.41 9.68 -0.01
C GLY A 132 -16.06 10.33 0.26
N VAL A 133 -15.33 10.66 -0.80
CA VAL A 133 -14.02 11.32 -0.70
C VAL A 133 -14.23 12.76 -0.26
N MET A 134 -13.70 13.13 0.89
CA MET A 134 -13.86 14.45 1.47
C MET A 134 -12.60 14.91 2.20
N ILE A 135 -12.49 16.23 2.37
CA ILE A 135 -11.44 16.86 3.16
C ILE A 135 -11.99 17.12 4.57
N SER A 136 -11.24 16.70 5.56
CA SER A 136 -11.55 16.84 6.99
C SER A 136 -10.39 17.49 7.72
N PRO A 137 -10.64 18.29 8.78
CA PRO A 137 -9.56 18.77 9.62
C PRO A 137 -8.95 17.62 10.43
N LEU A 138 -7.67 17.70 10.77
CA LEU A 138 -7.00 16.68 11.59
C LEU A 138 -7.54 16.61 13.01
N ASN A 139 -8.02 17.74 13.54
CA ASN A 139 -8.65 17.84 14.86
C ASN A 139 -10.17 17.57 14.81
N ASP A 140 -10.67 16.93 13.75
CA ASP A 140 -12.06 16.46 13.69
C ASP A 140 -12.41 15.65 14.94
N SER A 141 -13.59 15.90 15.51
CA SER A 141 -14.00 15.33 16.80
C SER A 141 -14.14 13.81 16.78
N TYR A 142 -14.40 13.23 15.60
CA TYR A 142 -14.45 11.79 15.43
C TYR A 142 -13.07 11.21 15.11
N PHE A 143 -12.39 11.73 14.09
CA PHE A 143 -11.13 11.13 13.62
C PHE A 143 -9.91 11.49 14.46
N GLY A 144 -9.82 12.72 15.00
CA GLY A 144 -8.66 13.19 15.75
C GLY A 144 -8.28 12.28 16.92
N PRO A 145 -9.22 11.93 17.84
CA PRO A 145 -8.95 11.01 18.95
C PRO A 145 -8.61 9.57 18.53
N ARG A 146 -8.81 9.22 17.26
CA ARG A 146 -8.63 7.87 16.70
C ARG A 146 -7.36 7.74 15.88
N LEU A 147 -6.59 8.82 15.71
CA LEU A 147 -5.32 8.77 15.00
C LEU A 147 -4.30 7.94 15.82
N ILE A 148 -3.84 6.83 15.25
CA ILE A 148 -2.89 5.93 15.89
C ILE A 148 -1.46 6.07 15.35
N GLY A 149 -1.28 6.73 14.21
CA GLY A 149 0.04 7.13 13.73
C GLY A 149 0.10 7.50 12.25
N VAL A 150 1.33 7.71 11.76
CA VAL A 150 1.61 8.15 10.38
C VAL A 150 2.57 7.18 9.70
N ARG A 151 2.39 6.99 8.39
CA ARG A 151 3.17 6.11 7.52
C ARG A 151 3.59 6.82 6.25
N SER A 152 4.85 6.72 5.87
CA SER A 152 5.35 7.19 4.57
C SER A 152 5.66 6.03 3.63
N PHE A 153 5.35 6.25 2.35
CA PHE A 153 5.73 5.41 1.20
C PHE A 153 6.56 6.20 0.18
N ILE A 154 7.01 7.41 0.56
CA ILE A 154 7.82 8.29 -0.27
C ILE A 154 9.24 8.23 0.30
N ALA A 155 10.17 7.65 -0.46
CA ALA A 155 11.58 7.65 -0.11
C ALA A 155 12.08 9.11 -0.07
N ASP A 156 12.87 9.43 0.96
CA ASP A 156 13.40 10.79 1.14
C ASP A 156 14.39 11.10 0.00
N MET A 157 13.91 11.78 -1.06
CA MET A 157 14.75 12.23 -2.19
C MET A 157 15.69 13.39 -1.82
N SER A 158 15.84 13.69 -0.53
CA SER A 158 16.72 14.74 -0.01
C SER A 158 18.19 14.34 0.11
N VAL A 159 18.57 13.09 -0.24
CA VAL A 159 19.99 12.74 -0.44
C VAL A 159 20.45 13.30 -1.79
N LYS A 160 20.97 14.52 -1.68
CA LYS A 160 21.72 15.30 -2.68
C LYS A 160 22.49 14.40 -3.67
N ARG A 161 22.20 14.58 -4.95
CA ARG A 161 23.07 14.18 -6.06
C ARG A 161 24.47 14.75 -5.82
N THR A 162 25.41 13.88 -5.48
CA THR A 162 26.83 14.10 -5.72
C THR A 162 27.34 12.81 -6.34
N GLU A 163 27.62 12.83 -7.64
CA GLU A 163 28.61 11.95 -8.29
C GLU A 163 29.87 11.97 -7.41
N THR A 164 30.40 10.87 -6.89
CA THR A 164 31.16 9.86 -7.64
C THR A 164 31.41 8.67 -6.71
N GLU A 165 30.83 7.49 -7.00
CA GLU A 165 31.48 6.20 -6.77
C GLU A 165 30.67 5.06 -7.41
N LYS A 166 31.36 4.13 -8.05
CA LYS A 166 30.85 2.89 -8.66
C LYS A 166 31.62 1.73 -7.99
N PRO A 167 31.08 0.50 -7.94
CA PRO A 167 29.98 0.07 -7.10
C PRO A 167 30.47 -1.06 -6.16
N ASN A 168 30.30 -0.90 -4.84
CA ASN A 168 30.17 -2.06 -3.94
C ASN A 168 29.68 -1.66 -2.54
N SER A 169 28.38 -1.83 -2.27
CA SER A 169 27.87 -2.34 -0.98
C SER A 169 26.33 -2.39 -0.97
N GLU A 170 25.86 -3.65 -0.91
CA GLU A 170 24.61 -4.18 -0.34
C GLU A 170 23.22 -3.85 -0.96
N PRO A 171 22.38 -4.89 -1.20
CA PRO A 171 21.07 -4.75 -1.81
C PRO A 171 19.99 -4.27 -0.82
N VAL A 172 19.07 -3.48 -1.37
CA VAL A 172 17.75 -3.06 -0.88
C VAL A 172 17.21 -3.89 0.30
N LYS A 173 16.94 -3.23 1.43
CA LYS A 173 16.31 -3.84 2.61
C LYS A 173 14.82 -4.15 2.38
N ASN A 174 14.59 -5.30 1.74
CA ASN A 174 13.48 -6.25 1.83
C ASN A 174 12.08 -5.72 2.19
N GLU A 175 11.29 -5.36 1.17
CA GLU A 175 9.83 -5.49 1.23
C GLU A 175 9.45 -6.98 1.25
N ILE A 176 8.56 -7.40 2.15
CA ILE A 176 8.01 -8.77 2.14
C ILE A 176 7.01 -8.87 0.97
N PRO A 177 7.26 -9.70 -0.06
CA PRO A 177 6.27 -9.89 -1.13
C PRO A 177 5.02 -10.56 -0.57
N ILE A 178 3.83 -10.02 -0.86
CA ILE A 178 2.55 -10.56 -0.40
C ILE A 178 1.68 -10.98 -1.59
N ASP A 179 1.33 -12.27 -1.65
CA ASP A 179 0.36 -12.78 -2.61
C ASP A 179 -1.04 -12.79 -2.03
N THR A 180 -2.04 -12.37 -2.83
CA THR A 180 -3.45 -12.36 -2.43
C THR A 180 -4.16 -13.56 -3.04
N ILE A 181 -4.77 -14.38 -2.18
CA ILE A 181 -5.43 -15.64 -2.55
C ILE A 181 -6.90 -15.58 -2.13
N SER A 182 -7.80 -15.72 -3.08
CA SER A 182 -9.25 -15.70 -2.80
C SER A 182 -9.84 -17.11 -2.76
N PHE A 183 -10.89 -17.29 -1.96
CA PHE A 183 -11.77 -18.45 -2.03
C PHE A 183 -13.17 -18.13 -1.49
N THR A 184 -14.15 -18.93 -1.92
CA THR A 184 -15.55 -18.78 -1.50
C THR A 184 -15.96 -19.94 -0.60
N ILE A 185 -16.63 -19.61 0.50
CA ILE A 185 -17.33 -20.57 1.36
C ILE A 185 -18.64 -20.94 0.69
N THR A 186 -18.87 -22.23 0.48
CA THR A 186 -20.12 -22.74 -0.09
C THR A 186 -20.87 -23.60 0.93
N ASN A 187 -22.10 -24.00 0.57
CA ASN A 187 -22.88 -24.93 1.37
C ASN A 187 -22.31 -26.36 1.36
N GLU A 188 -21.38 -26.66 0.45
CA GLU A 188 -20.66 -27.93 0.39
C GLU A 188 -19.18 -27.74 0.77
N PRO A 189 -18.50 -28.77 1.32
CA PRO A 189 -17.07 -28.72 1.56
C PRO A 189 -16.28 -28.60 0.25
N VAL A 190 -15.32 -27.67 0.20
CA VAL A 190 -14.43 -27.47 -0.95
C VAL A 190 -12.98 -27.72 -0.54
N ILE A 191 -12.26 -28.51 -1.35
CA ILE A 191 -10.82 -28.73 -1.21
C ILE A 191 -10.12 -28.02 -2.39
N TYR A 192 -9.26 -27.05 -2.07
CA TYR A 192 -8.48 -26.32 -3.06
C TYR A 192 -7.08 -26.95 -3.18
N THR A 193 -6.68 -27.26 -4.42
CA THR A 193 -5.40 -27.93 -4.76
C THR A 193 -4.50 -27.11 -5.68
N ASP A 194 -4.93 -25.90 -6.02
CA ASP A 194 -4.18 -24.96 -6.83
C ASP A 194 -2.92 -24.44 -6.11
N LYS A 195 -1.90 -24.09 -6.89
CA LYS A 195 -0.60 -23.68 -6.36
C LYS A 195 -0.66 -22.27 -5.80
N ILE A 196 -0.24 -22.12 -4.54
CA ILE A 196 0.10 -20.82 -3.94
C ILE A 196 1.61 -20.60 -4.15
N PRO A 197 2.04 -19.54 -4.87
CA PRO A 197 3.45 -19.26 -5.12
C PRO A 197 4.14 -18.69 -3.87
N ALA A 198 4.31 -19.54 -2.86
CA ALA A 198 4.81 -19.13 -1.55
C ALA A 198 6.28 -19.48 -1.33
N GLN A 199 7.07 -18.50 -0.89
CA GLN A 199 8.48 -18.68 -0.50
C GLN A 199 8.75 -18.22 0.93
N VAL A 200 9.82 -18.71 1.54
CA VAL A 200 10.26 -18.22 2.86
C VAL A 200 10.53 -16.72 2.78
N GLY A 201 10.03 -15.98 3.78
CA GLY A 201 10.11 -14.52 3.83
C GLY A 201 9.02 -13.80 3.04
N SER A 202 8.09 -14.52 2.38
CA SER A 202 6.88 -13.95 1.76
C SER A 202 5.67 -13.98 2.70
N GLY A 203 4.67 -13.14 2.41
CA GLY A 203 3.37 -13.16 3.04
C GLY A 203 2.30 -13.74 2.11
N VAL A 204 1.29 -14.39 2.68
CA VAL A 204 0.08 -14.78 1.93
C VAL A 204 -1.14 -14.15 2.60
N GLN A 205 -1.87 -13.34 1.86
CA GLN A 205 -3.13 -12.74 2.27
C GLN A 205 -4.31 -13.54 1.70
N PHE A 206 -5.28 -13.86 2.54
CA PHE A 206 -6.48 -14.58 2.09
C PHE A 206 -7.70 -13.66 2.06
N VAL A 207 -8.45 -13.71 0.97
CA VAL A 207 -9.76 -13.07 0.83
C VAL A 207 -10.83 -14.14 0.84
N VAL A 208 -11.75 -14.06 1.79
CA VAL A 208 -12.77 -15.09 2.03
C VAL A 208 -14.14 -14.53 1.74
N SER A 209 -14.84 -15.11 0.77
CA SER A 209 -16.20 -14.71 0.39
C SER A 209 -17.24 -15.69 0.97
N ASN A 210 -18.37 -15.19 1.44
CA ASN A 210 -19.47 -16.03 1.93
C ASN A 210 -20.54 -16.26 0.84
N GLY A 211 -20.43 -17.36 0.12
CA GLY A 211 -21.37 -17.80 -0.91
C GLY A 211 -22.47 -18.74 -0.40
N THR A 212 -22.67 -18.89 0.92
CA THR A 212 -23.66 -19.83 1.47
C THR A 212 -25.11 -19.36 1.31
N GLY A 213 -25.31 -18.07 1.01
CA GLY A 213 -26.62 -17.42 0.95
C GLY A 213 -27.19 -17.07 2.32
N LYS A 214 -26.44 -17.25 3.41
CA LYS A 214 -26.83 -16.86 4.78
C LYS A 214 -25.64 -16.22 5.51
N ASP A 215 -25.95 -15.32 6.44
CA ASP A 215 -24.95 -14.80 7.37
C ASP A 215 -24.35 -15.95 8.19
N GLY A 216 -23.04 -15.90 8.44
CA GLY A 216 -22.36 -16.98 9.12
C GLY A 216 -21.15 -16.53 9.92
N THR A 217 -20.90 -17.24 11.03
CA THR A 217 -19.66 -17.18 11.78
C THR A 217 -18.81 -18.40 11.46
N PHE A 218 -17.54 -18.15 11.13
CA PHE A 218 -16.59 -19.15 10.70
C PHE A 218 -15.33 -19.11 11.57
N GLU A 219 -14.75 -20.26 11.82
CA GLU A 219 -13.43 -20.41 12.40
C GLU A 219 -12.45 -20.79 11.29
N ILE A 220 -11.33 -20.09 11.22
CA ILE A 220 -10.25 -20.35 10.26
C ILE A 220 -9.02 -20.76 11.05
N LEU A 221 -8.47 -21.91 10.70
CA LEU A 221 -7.35 -22.53 11.37
C LEU A 221 -6.22 -22.66 10.36
N PHE A 222 -5.09 -22.06 10.68
CA PHE A 222 -3.87 -22.16 9.91
C PHE A 222 -2.89 -23.06 10.63
N TYR A 223 -2.30 -23.99 9.88
CA TYR A 223 -1.35 -24.96 10.38
C TYR A 223 -0.06 -24.91 9.58
N LYS A 224 1.06 -25.09 10.28
CA LYS A 224 2.26 -25.65 9.69
C LYS A 224 2.18 -27.17 9.86
N MET A 225 2.21 -27.89 8.75
CA MET A 225 2.18 -29.35 8.73
C MET A 225 3.58 -29.88 9.02
N ASP A 226 3.68 -30.81 9.95
CA ASP A 226 4.89 -31.61 10.18
C ASP A 226 4.85 -32.86 9.30
N LEU A 227 5.98 -33.58 9.18
CA LEU A 227 6.05 -34.90 8.53
C LEU A 227 5.14 -35.90 9.23
N ASP A 228 4.93 -35.75 10.53
CA ASP A 228 3.88 -36.45 11.28
C ASP A 228 2.59 -35.60 11.30
N PRO A 229 1.50 -36.03 10.63
CA PRO A 229 0.24 -35.29 10.61
C PRO A 229 -0.37 -35.05 12.00
N ALA A 230 -0.04 -35.91 12.99
CA ALA A 230 -0.50 -35.75 14.37
C ALA A 230 0.21 -34.61 15.12
N LYS A 231 1.32 -34.08 14.57
CA LYS A 231 2.12 -33.00 15.14
C LYS A 231 1.94 -31.66 14.42
N ALA A 232 0.89 -31.52 13.61
CA ALA A 232 0.59 -30.25 12.95
C ALA A 232 0.46 -29.12 13.99
N LYS A 233 1.25 -28.04 13.79
CA LYS A 233 1.27 -26.89 14.69
C LYS A 233 0.30 -25.84 14.20
N THR A 234 -0.69 -25.50 15.01
CA THR A 234 -1.53 -24.31 14.77
C THR A 234 -0.66 -23.07 14.84
N ILE A 235 -0.63 -22.30 13.76
CA ILE A 235 0.12 -21.04 13.67
C ILE A 235 -0.78 -19.81 13.82
N ARG A 236 -2.07 -19.95 13.52
CA ARG A 236 -3.08 -18.89 13.70
C ARG A 236 -4.48 -19.48 13.75
N GLN A 237 -5.35 -18.87 14.55
CA GLN A 237 -6.78 -19.15 14.57
C GLN A 237 -7.55 -17.83 14.55
N ASP A 238 -8.46 -17.68 13.60
CA ASP A 238 -9.36 -16.53 13.49
C ASP A 238 -10.80 -16.97 13.66
N ARG A 239 -11.61 -16.10 14.27
CA ARG A 239 -13.07 -16.22 14.30
C ARG A 239 -13.67 -14.99 13.63
N ILE A 240 -14.40 -15.21 12.54
CA ILE A 240 -14.91 -14.14 11.68
C ILE A 240 -16.40 -14.31 11.46
N THR A 241 -17.11 -13.19 11.26
CA THR A 241 -18.51 -13.18 10.84
C THR A 241 -18.57 -12.49 9.48
N ILE A 242 -19.17 -13.15 8.50
CA ILE A 242 -19.32 -12.65 7.13
C ILE A 242 -20.80 -12.73 6.76
N LYS A 243 -21.40 -11.63 6.29
CA LYS A 243 -22.78 -11.65 5.80
C LYS A 243 -22.90 -12.44 4.50
N ALA A 244 -24.10 -12.87 4.16
CA ALA A 244 -24.36 -13.51 2.88
C ALA A 244 -23.92 -12.59 1.72
N GLY A 245 -23.06 -13.12 0.82
CA GLY A 245 -22.54 -12.39 -0.33
C GLY A 245 -21.34 -11.47 -0.05
N ASP A 246 -21.01 -11.22 1.22
CA ASP A 246 -19.88 -10.36 1.59
C ASP A 246 -18.55 -11.11 1.51
N SER A 247 -17.46 -10.35 1.54
CA SER A 247 -16.08 -10.85 1.62
C SER A 247 -15.29 -10.16 2.71
N ILE A 248 -14.32 -10.87 3.28
CA ILE A 248 -13.39 -10.33 4.27
C ILE A 248 -11.95 -10.67 3.90
N GLU A 249 -11.05 -9.71 4.11
CA GLU A 249 -9.61 -9.93 4.01
C GLU A 249 -9.06 -10.34 5.39
N LEU A 250 -8.32 -11.45 5.43
CA LEU A 250 -7.59 -11.88 6.61
C LEU A 250 -6.22 -11.20 6.66
N ASP A 251 -5.64 -11.05 7.85
CA ASP A 251 -4.27 -10.50 7.91
C ASP A 251 -3.30 -11.47 7.21
N PRO A 252 -2.27 -10.96 6.54
CA PRO A 252 -1.30 -11.83 5.87
C PRO A 252 -0.60 -12.75 6.84
N ILE A 253 -0.34 -13.99 6.42
CA ILE A 253 0.52 -14.92 7.13
C ILE A 253 1.92 -14.80 6.57
N ILE A 254 2.86 -14.39 7.41
CA ILE A 254 4.28 -14.36 7.05
C ILE A 254 4.83 -15.78 7.15
N LEU A 255 5.41 -16.26 6.07
CA LEU A 255 5.92 -17.62 5.94
C LEU A 255 7.40 -17.63 6.28
N THR A 256 7.71 -17.95 7.53
CA THR A 256 9.08 -17.89 8.06
C THR A 256 9.89 -19.16 7.83
N GLU A 257 9.24 -20.26 7.43
CA GLU A 257 9.86 -21.57 7.33
C GLU A 257 9.39 -22.32 6.07
N THR A 258 10.26 -23.15 5.51
CA THR A 258 9.86 -24.07 4.42
C THR A 258 8.94 -25.17 4.96
N GLY A 259 8.17 -25.80 4.08
CA GLY A 259 7.35 -26.96 4.43
C GLY A 259 5.93 -26.87 3.91
N GLN A 260 5.06 -27.76 4.39
CA GLN A 260 3.65 -27.73 4.03
C GLN A 260 2.84 -26.91 5.04
N TYR A 261 1.87 -26.17 4.53
CA TYR A 261 0.96 -25.36 5.31
C TYR A 261 -0.47 -25.71 4.93
N LYS A 262 -1.38 -25.57 5.89
CA LYS A 262 -2.79 -25.94 5.72
C LYS A 262 -3.71 -24.88 6.30
N LEU A 263 -4.79 -24.60 5.59
CA LEU A 263 -5.91 -23.78 6.04
C LEU A 263 -7.14 -24.69 6.13
N ILE A 264 -7.82 -24.65 7.27
CA ILE A 264 -9.15 -25.24 7.45
C ILE A 264 -10.11 -24.13 7.85
N LEU A 265 -11.21 -24.00 7.11
CA LEU A 265 -12.34 -23.16 7.50
C LEU A 265 -13.51 -24.05 7.89
N LYS A 266 -14.13 -23.74 9.02
CA LYS A 266 -15.29 -24.46 9.54
C LYS A 266 -16.34 -23.51 10.11
N THR A 267 -17.58 -23.97 10.19
CA THR A 267 -18.67 -23.24 10.84
C THR A 267 -18.58 -23.32 12.36
N SER A 268 -19.38 -22.52 13.08
CA SER A 268 -19.56 -22.62 14.54
C SER A 268 -20.03 -24.00 15.02
N SER A 269 -20.75 -24.74 14.17
CA SER A 269 -21.14 -26.14 14.41
C SER A 269 -20.04 -27.16 14.12
N ASN A 270 -18.79 -26.70 13.93
CA ASN A 270 -17.60 -27.50 13.63
C ASN A 270 -17.64 -28.22 12.25
N LEU A 271 -18.63 -27.93 11.40
CA LEU A 271 -18.68 -28.43 10.02
C LEU A 271 -17.60 -27.78 9.17
N LYS A 272 -16.68 -28.58 8.60
CA LYS A 272 -15.63 -28.11 7.68
C LYS A 272 -16.26 -27.67 6.34
N ARG A 273 -15.84 -26.51 5.85
CA ARG A 273 -16.32 -25.91 4.59
C ARG A 273 -15.21 -25.70 3.58
N VAL A 274 -13.99 -25.37 4.03
CA VAL A 274 -12.85 -25.19 3.14
C VAL A 274 -11.64 -25.89 3.71
N GLU A 275 -10.91 -26.58 2.85
CA GLU A 275 -9.57 -27.07 3.13
C GLU A 275 -8.64 -26.64 2.00
N ARG A 276 -7.45 -26.17 2.36
CA ARG A 276 -6.39 -25.83 1.40
C ARG A 276 -5.04 -26.23 1.95
N VAL A 277 -4.20 -26.81 1.10
CA VAL A 277 -2.85 -27.23 1.45
C VAL A 277 -1.89 -26.65 0.42
N TRP A 278 -0.80 -26.05 0.87
CA TRP A 278 0.23 -25.51 -0.02
C TRP A 278 1.63 -25.78 0.52
N LYS A 279 2.62 -25.68 -0.36
CA LYS A 279 4.03 -25.85 -0.03
C LYS A 279 4.76 -24.52 -0.11
N VAL A 280 5.55 -24.23 0.91
CA VAL A 280 6.46 -23.10 0.98
C VAL A 280 7.87 -23.60 0.69
N VAL A 281 8.52 -22.98 -0.29
CA VAL A 281 9.89 -23.30 -0.72
C VAL A 281 10.87 -22.24 -0.21
N SER A 282 12.17 -22.55 -0.19
CA SER A 282 13.19 -21.55 0.14
C SER A 282 13.21 -20.43 -0.90
N SER A 283 13.50 -19.20 -0.47
CA SER A 283 13.86 -18.12 -1.39
C SER A 283 15.13 -18.53 -2.15
N LYS A 284 15.12 -18.43 -3.48
CA LYS A 284 16.33 -18.64 -4.30
C LYS A 284 17.24 -17.43 -4.27
#